data_AF-A0A972XRB6-F1
#
_entry.id   AF-A0A972XRB6-F1
#
_cell.length_a   1.000
_cell.length_b   1.000
_cell.length_c   1.000
_cell.angle_alpha   90.00
_cell.angle_beta   90.00
_cell.angle_gamma   90.00
#
_symmetry.space_group_name_H-M   'P 1'
#
loop_
_entity.id
_entity.type
_entity.pdbx_description
1 polymer ?
#
loop_
_entity_poly.entity_id
_entity_poly.type
_entity_poly.pdbx_seq_one_letter_code
_entity_poly.pdbx_strand_id
1 'polypeptide(L)' 'MKLQCPHCQGDDLRVFETRSTKQMIFRTRRCVACEAKVITCETVFVDGFIPGTARHPALQAA' A
#
# COMPACT_ATOMS: atom_id res chain seq x y z
N MET A 1 0.31 -13.46 1.40
CA MET A 1 -0.82 -13.79 0.50
C MET A 1 -0.67 -12.94 -0.76
N LYS A 2 -0.75 -13.52 -1.96
CA LYS A 2 -0.63 -12.78 -3.23
C LYS A 2 -2.02 -12.31 -3.66
N LEU A 3 -2.17 -11.04 -4.03
CA LEU A 3 -3.45 -10.50 -4.50
C LEU A 3 -3.79 -11.11 -5.87
N GLN A 4 -4.99 -11.67 -6.00
CA GLN A 4 -5.50 -12.27 -7.24
C GLN A 4 -6.70 -11.48 -7.78
N CYS A 5 -6.89 -11.50 -9.09
CA CYS A 5 -8.03 -10.89 -9.74
C CYS A 5 -9.29 -11.70 -9.41
N PRO A 6 -10.35 -11.10 -8.86
CA PRO A 6 -11.58 -11.82 -8.52
C PRO A 6 -12.33 -12.32 -9.77
N HIS A 7 -12.01 -11.81 -10.96
CA HIS A 7 -12.70 -12.15 -12.20
C HIS A 7 -12.08 -13.35 -12.94
N CYS A 8 -10.75 -13.44 -13.00
CA CYS A 8 -10.04 -14.49 -13.74
C CYS A 8 -9.00 -15.24 -12.91
N GLN A 9 -8.87 -14.93 -11.62
CA GLN A 9 -7.86 -15.47 -10.69
C GLN A 9 -6.40 -15.21 -11.09
N GLY A 10 -6.17 -14.40 -12.13
CA GLY A 10 -4.84 -13.95 -12.53
C GLY A 10 -4.17 -13.13 -11.43
N ASP A 11 -2.85 -13.27 -11.32
CA ASP A 11 -2.02 -12.68 -10.27
C ASP A 11 -1.24 -11.44 -10.73
N ASP A 12 -1.38 -11.07 -12.00
CA ASP A 12 -0.83 -9.83 -12.56
C ASP A 12 -1.89 -8.70 -12.51
N LEU A 13 -1.78 -7.86 -11.48
CA LEU A 13 -2.60 -6.68 -11.27
C LEU A 13 -1.72 -5.43 -11.18
N ARG A 14 -1.92 -4.48 -12.10
CA ARG A 14 -1.18 -3.21 -12.13
C ARG A 14 -1.97 -2.10 -11.45
N VAL A 15 -1.33 -1.38 -10.53
CA VAL A 15 -1.90 -0.17 -9.93
C VAL A 15 -1.84 0.95 -10.95
N PHE A 16 -2.96 1.63 -11.19
CA PHE A 16 -3.01 2.80 -12.09
C PHE A 16 -3.57 4.06 -11.42
N GLU A 17 -4.29 3.90 -10.31
CA GLU A 17 -4.75 5.02 -9.50
C GLU A 17 -4.54 4.69 -8.01
N THR A 18 -4.01 5.66 -7.26
CA THR A 18 -3.89 5.57 -5.80
C THR A 18 -4.53 6.80 -5.19
N ARG A 19 -5.45 6.58 -4.25
CA ARG A 19 -6.10 7.63 -3.45
C ARG A 19 -5.85 7.34 -1.98
N SER A 20 -5.37 8.31 -1.23
CA SER A 20 -5.09 8.15 0.19
C SER A 20 -5.92 9.12 1.03
N THR A 21 -6.41 8.65 2.17
CA THR A 21 -6.94 9.45 3.26
C THR A 21 -5.98 9.40 4.45
N LYS A 22 -6.29 10.07 5.56
CA LYS A 22 -5.46 10.04 6.78
C LYS A 22 -5.29 8.65 7.39
N GLN A 23 -6.13 7.67 7.04
CA GLN A 23 -6.14 6.35 7.69
C GLN A 23 -6.14 5.19 6.68
N MET A 24 -6.34 5.46 5.38
CA MET A 24 -6.53 4.41 4.37
C MET A 24 -5.87 4.79 3.04
N ILE A 25 -5.33 3.79 2.35
CA ILE A 25 -4.89 3.85 0.96
C ILE A 25 -5.82 2.98 0.13
N PHE A 26 -6.48 3.61 -0.84
CA PHE A 26 -7.25 2.94 -1.88
C PHE A 26 -6.39 2.84 -3.14
N ARG A 27 -6.25 1.63 -3.67
CA ARG A 27 -5.50 1.38 -4.91
C ARG A 27 -6.44 0.74 -5.93
N THR A 28 -6.66 1.44 -7.02
CA THR A 28 -7.35 0.91 -8.18
C THR A 28 -6.34 0.18 -9.05
N ARG A 29 -6.55 -1.13 -9.21
CA ARG A 29 -5.73 -2.04 -9.99
C ARG A 29 -6.48 -2.51 -11.23
N ARG A 30 -5.76 -2.74 -12.31
CA ARG A 30 -6.26 -3.37 -13.53
C ARG A 30 -5.56 -4.71 -13.70
N CYS A 31 -6.33 -5.78 -13.85
CA CYS A 31 -5.76 -7.09 -14.20
C CYS A 31 -5.21 -7.05 -15.62
N VAL A 32 -4.02 -7.58 -15.84
CA VAL A 32 -3.42 -7.64 -17.19
C VAL A 32 -4.13 -8.66 -18.08
N ALA A 33 -4.61 -9.76 -17.50
CA ALA A 33 -5.21 -10.86 -18.25
C ALA A 33 -6.63 -10.59 -18.75
N CYS A 34 -7.50 -10.04 -17.88
CA CYS A 34 -8.91 -9.81 -18.19
C CYS A 34 -9.32 -8.34 -18.20
N GLU A 35 -8.36 -7.44 -17.99
CA GLU A 35 -8.58 -5.98 -17.94
C GLU A 35 -9.56 -5.48 -16.87
N ALA A 36 -10.05 -6.37 -16.01
CA ALA A 36 -10.98 -6.04 -14.94
C ALA A 36 -10.35 -5.07 -13.93
N LYS A 37 -11.17 -4.12 -13.46
CA LYS A 37 -10.79 -3.15 -12.43
C LYS A 37 -11.11 -3.69 -11.05
N VAL A 38 -10.14 -3.62 -10.14
CA VAL A 38 -10.23 -4.10 -8.77
C VAL A 38 -9.75 -2.99 -7.85
N ILE A 39 -10.56 -2.63 -6.85
CA ILE A 39 -10.16 -1.65 -5.84
C ILE A 39 -9.76 -2.42 -4.60
N THR A 40 -8.55 -2.17 -4.07
CA THR A 40 -8.20 -2.63 -2.72
C THR A 40 -8.09 -1.44 -1.79
N CYS A 41 -8.39 -1.69 -0.52
CA CYS A 41 -8.17 -0.76 0.57
C CYS A 41 -7.13 -1.34 1.52
N GLU A 42 -6.19 -0.52 1.94
CA GLU A 42 -5.14 -0.85 2.90
C GLU A 42 -5.18 0.22 4.00
N THR A 43 -5.38 -0.19 5.25
CA THR A 43 -5.36 0.74 6.39
C THR A 43 -3.92 1.18 6.63
N VAL A 44 -3.69 2.49 6.63
CA VAL A 44 -2.42 3.08 7.04
C VAL A 44 -2.54 3.41 8.52
N PHE A 45 -1.84 2.64 9.35
CA PHE A 45 -1.53 3.09 10.69
C PHE A 45 -0.54 4.25 10.53
N VAL A 46 -1.03 5.48 10.69
CA VAL A 46 -0.16 6.65 10.84
C VAL A 46 0.41 6.56 12.25
N ASP A 47 1.33 5.61 12.41
CA ASP A 47 2.20 5.59 13.57
C ASP A 47 3.14 6.79 13.43
N GLY A 48 2.73 7.90 14.04
CA GLY A 48 3.67 8.89 14.57
C GLY A 48 4.60 8.30 15.65
N PHE A 49 4.56 6.99 15.86
CA PHE A 49 5.44 6.25 16.75
C PHE A 49 5.81 4.91 16.09
N ILE A 50 6.90 4.88 15.33
CA ILE A 50 7.60 3.62 15.11
C ILE A 50 8.35 3.33 16.43
N PRO A 51 7.96 2.34 17.25
CA PRO A 51 8.76 1.95 18.40
C PRO A 51 10.03 1.30 17.83
N GLY A 52 11.10 2.08 17.75
CA GLY A 52 12.39 1.61 17.21
C GLY A 52 13.09 2.55 16.22
N THR A 53 12.46 3.64 15.77
CA THR A 53 13.18 4.69 15.01
C THR A 53 13.18 6.03 15.73
N ALA A 54 13.35 6.01 17.05
CA ALA A 54 14.01 7.13 17.71
C ALA A 54 15.39 7.24 17.03
N ARG A 55 15.49 8.11 16.02
CA ARG A 55 16.77 8.65 15.62
C ARG A 55 17.30 9.27 16.90
N HIS A 56 18.26 8.60 17.53
CA HIS A 56 19.13 9.24 18.49
C HIS A 56 19.50 10.59 17.86
N PRO A 57 19.33 11.74 18.55
CA PRO A 57 20.09 12.90 18.15
C PRO A 57 21.54 12.42 18.08
N ALA A 58 22.13 12.49 16.88
CA ALA A 58 23.52 12.19 16.70
C ALA A 58 24.25 12.94 17.80
N LEU A 59 25.00 12.20 18.61
CA LEU A 59 25.94 12.72 19.57
C LEU A 59 26.69 13.87 18.88
N GLN A 60 26.39 15.13 19.25
CA GLN A 60 27.26 16.24 18.90
C GLN A 60 28.54 15.97 19.70
N ALA A 61 29.48 15.30 19.05
CA ALA A 61 30.81 15.09 19.55
C ALA A 61 31.57 16.42 19.43
N ALA A 62 32.04 16.87 20.60
CA ALA A 62 33.15 17.78 20.89
C ALA A 62 33.18 19.15 20.18
#